data_AF-A0AA42ZB73-F1
#
_entry.id   AF-A0AA42ZB73-F1
#
_cell.length_a   1.000
_cell.length_b   1.000
_cell.length_c   1.000
_cell.angle_alpha   90.00
_cell.angle_beta   90.00
_cell.angle_gamma   90.00
#
_symmetry.space_group_name_H-M   'P 1'
#
loop_
_entity.id
_entity.type
_entity.pdbx_description
1 polymer ?
#
loop_
_entity_poly.entity_id
_entity_poly.type
_entity_poly.pdbx_seq_one_letter_code
_entity_poly.pdbx_strand_id
1 'polypeptide(L)'
;MTSLQRIARYVLLANGFFMLLYGVVVMVQPDLFTDNLEIYSGTSMSELSKSHSRLASYIDMIVRLNGAFNVLLGAVGMIVVIRSFRLKKKWLFWIIILANILGYLAPMTFDQITGVIRYPEIIEIVVFVFSLVALIIIWPEFRKKSL
;
A
#
# COMPACT_ATOMS: atom_id res chain seq x y z
N MET A 1 2.22 -23.20 14.65
CA MET A 1 2.56 -22.45 13.44
C MET A 1 3.59 -23.23 12.66
N THR A 2 3.26 -23.70 11.46
CA THR A 2 4.18 -24.41 10.56
C THR A 2 5.25 -23.45 10.02
N SER A 3 6.33 -23.97 9.42
CA SER A 3 7.35 -23.14 8.75
C SER A 3 6.73 -22.26 7.66
N LEU A 4 5.78 -22.81 6.89
CA LEU A 4 5.07 -22.08 5.85
C LEU A 4 4.22 -20.92 6.40
N GLN A 5 3.52 -21.12 7.52
CA GLN A 5 2.75 -20.06 8.18
C GLN A 5 3.65 -18.96 8.74
N ARG A 6 4.86 -19.32 9.21
CA ARG A 6 5.87 -18.35 9.64
C ARG A 6 6.33 -17.48 8.49
N ILE A 7 6.61 -18.07 7.33
CA ILE A 7 6.98 -17.35 6.11
C ILE A 7 5.85 -16.41 5.68
N ALA A 8 4.61 -16.91 5.60
CA ALA A 8 3.46 -16.10 5.24
C ALA A 8 3.25 -14.88 6.18
N ARG A 9 3.48 -15.06 7.49
CA ARG A 9 3.49 -13.94 8.42
C ARG A 9 4.57 -12.90 8.09
N TYR A 10 5.78 -13.34 7.76
CA TYR A 10 6.85 -12.41 7.36
C TYR A 10 6.55 -11.72 6.04
N VAL A 11 5.91 -12.37 5.08
CA VAL A 11 5.44 -11.73 3.84
C VAL A 11 4.49 -10.58 4.15
N LEU A 12 3.51 -10.77 5.03
CA LEU A 12 2.58 -9.70 5.41
C LEU A 12 3.26 -8.54 6.17
N LEU A 13 4.27 -8.85 7.00
CA LEU A 13 5.06 -7.82 7.68
C LEU A 13 5.97 -7.05 6.71
N ALA A 14 6.61 -7.76 5.78
CA ALA A 14 7.44 -7.17 4.74
C ALA A 14 6.61 -6.27 3.82
N ASN A 15 5.39 -6.68 3.47
CA ASN A 15 4.43 -5.85 2.75
C ASN A 15 4.12 -4.55 3.53
N GLY A 16 3.70 -4.65 4.80
CA GLY A 16 3.43 -3.45 5.61
C GLY A 16 4.65 -2.52 5.74
N PHE A 17 5.85 -3.10 5.81
CA PHE A 17 7.10 -2.34 5.80
C PHE A 17 7.39 -1.68 4.45
N PHE A 18 7.16 -2.37 3.34
CA PHE A 18 7.30 -1.82 1.99
C PHE A 18 6.35 -0.64 1.79
N MET A 19 5.08 -0.77 2.18
CA MET A 19 4.09 0.31 2.11
C MET A 19 4.51 1.52 2.95
N LEU A 20 5.08 1.28 4.14
CA LEU A 20 5.62 2.33 4.99
C LEU A 20 6.80 3.05 4.31
N LEU A 21 7.78 2.31 3.79
CA LEU A 21 8.93 2.90 3.10
C LEU A 21 8.49 3.68 1.87
N TYR A 22 7.60 3.11 1.06
CA TYR A 22 7.00 3.78 -0.09
C TYR A 22 6.34 5.11 0.33
N GLY A 23 5.53 5.08 1.37
CA GLY A 23 4.89 6.29 1.92
C GLY A 23 5.90 7.36 2.34
N VAL A 24 7.01 6.98 3.00
CA VAL A 24 8.08 7.92 3.36
C VAL A 24 8.72 8.53 2.11
N VAL A 25 9.02 7.72 1.09
CA VAL A 25 9.61 8.22 -0.17
C VAL A 25 8.66 9.21 -0.85
N VAL A 26 7.37 8.90 -0.95
CA VAL A 26 6.33 9.79 -1.50
C VAL A 26 6.23 11.09 -0.70
N MET A 27 6.31 11.03 0.63
CA MET A 27 6.26 12.21 1.49
C MET A 27 7.47 13.14 1.31
N VAL A 28 8.67 12.57 1.13
CA VAL A 28 9.92 13.34 1.08
C VAL A 28 10.20 13.83 -0.33
N GLN A 29 9.92 12.99 -1.34
CA GLN A 29 10.18 13.24 -2.76
C GLN A 29 8.91 13.07 -3.60
N PRO A 30 7.89 13.91 -3.41
CA PRO A 30 6.62 13.81 -4.15
C PRO A 30 6.77 14.00 -5.65
N ASP A 31 7.79 14.74 -6.11
CA ASP A 31 8.06 14.97 -7.54
C ASP A 31 8.33 13.66 -8.31
N LEU A 32 8.81 12.60 -7.65
CA LEU A 32 8.98 11.28 -8.28
C LEU A 32 7.65 10.59 -8.61
N PHE A 33 6.54 11.11 -8.09
CA PHE A 33 5.22 10.53 -8.20
C PHE A 33 4.22 11.44 -8.92
N THR A 34 4.73 12.50 -9.59
CA THR A 34 3.89 13.38 -10.42
C THR A 34 3.80 12.92 -11.88
N ASP A 35 4.51 11.87 -12.29
CA ASP A 35 4.47 11.32 -13.64
C ASP A 35 3.04 11.04 -14.14
N ASN A 36 2.19 10.52 -13.26
CA ASN A 36 0.78 10.25 -13.59
C ASN A 36 0.01 11.54 -13.92
N LEU A 37 0.32 12.65 -13.25
CA LEU A 37 -0.22 13.96 -13.58
C LEU A 37 0.30 14.44 -14.94
N GLU A 38 1.61 14.31 -15.20
CA GLU A 38 2.20 14.78 -16.45
C GLU A 38 1.63 14.03 -17.65
N ILE A 39 1.45 12.71 -17.51
CA ILE A 39 0.85 11.86 -18.55
C ILE A 39 -0.63 12.21 -18.75
N TYR A 40 -1.38 12.37 -17.67
CA TYR A 40 -2.82 12.63 -17.76
C TYR A 40 -3.15 14.06 -18.25
N SER A 41 -2.40 15.06 -17.77
CA SER A 41 -2.64 16.48 -18.08
C SER A 41 -1.85 16.99 -19.28
N GLY A 42 -0.82 16.26 -19.73
CA GLY A 42 0.12 16.69 -20.76
C GLY A 42 1.02 17.86 -20.35
N THR A 43 0.98 18.29 -19.08
CA THR A 43 1.75 19.43 -18.57
C THR A 43 2.71 18.96 -17.50
N SER A 44 3.98 19.36 -17.61
CA SER A 44 4.97 19.00 -16.60
C SER A 44 4.73 19.75 -15.28
N MET A 45 5.15 19.15 -14.17
CA MET A 45 5.01 19.81 -12.87
C MET A 45 5.82 21.12 -12.79
N SER A 46 6.94 21.19 -13.52
CA SER A 46 7.74 22.41 -13.68
C SER A 46 6.96 23.52 -14.40
N GLU A 47 6.29 23.22 -15.51
CA GLU A 47 5.46 24.19 -16.24
C GLU A 47 4.24 24.62 -15.43
N LEU A 48 3.64 23.69 -14.69
CA LEU A 48 2.53 23.99 -13.81
C LEU A 48 2.95 24.94 -12.67
N SER A 49 4.14 24.75 -12.10
CA SER A 49 4.67 25.65 -11.05
C SER A 49 4.88 27.08 -11.54
N LYS A 50 5.25 27.24 -12.81
CA LYS A 50 5.48 28.55 -13.45
C LYS A 50 4.18 29.25 -13.84
N SER A 51 3.18 28.51 -14.31
CA SER A 51 1.91 29.06 -14.78
C SER A 51 0.88 29.21 -13.65
N HIS A 52 0.83 28.27 -12.72
CA HIS A 52 -0.19 28.15 -11.68
C HIS A 52 0.41 27.65 -10.34
N SER A 53 1.27 28.46 -9.73
CA SER A 53 2.04 28.09 -8.51
C SER A 53 1.20 27.56 -7.34
N ARG A 54 -0.01 28.08 -7.13
CA ARG A 54 -0.93 27.59 -6.09
C ARG A 54 -1.45 26.19 -6.39
N LEU A 55 -1.77 25.89 -7.64
CA LEU A 55 -2.24 24.56 -8.05
C LEU A 55 -1.11 23.54 -7.92
N ALA A 56 0.10 23.90 -8.34
CA ALA A 56 1.27 23.06 -8.15
C ALA A 56 1.52 22.74 -6.66
N SER A 57 1.44 23.75 -5.78
CA SER A 57 1.59 23.56 -4.33
C SER A 57 0.49 22.66 -3.74
N TYR A 58 -0.74 22.78 -4.24
CA TYR A 58 -1.86 21.94 -3.81
C TYR A 58 -1.66 20.48 -4.20
N ILE A 59 -1.18 20.23 -5.41
CA ILE A 59 -0.88 18.88 -5.90
C ILE A 59 0.27 18.26 -5.09
N ASP A 60 1.37 19.00 -4.86
CA ASP A 60 2.47 18.53 -4.00
C ASP A 60 1.95 18.12 -2.61
N MET A 61 1.08 18.94 -2.01
CA MET A 61 0.46 18.63 -0.73
C MET A 61 -0.38 17.34 -0.78
N ILE A 62 -1.17 17.12 -1.83
CA ILE A 62 -1.95 15.88 -2.00
C ILE A 62 -1.04 14.66 -2.11
N VAL A 63 0.03 14.75 -2.91
CA VAL A 63 0.96 13.63 -3.09
C VAL A 63 1.63 13.28 -1.76
N ARG A 64 2.10 14.28 -0.99
CA ARG A 64 2.66 14.06 0.34
C ARG A 64 1.63 13.49 1.32
N LEU A 65 0.39 13.95 1.27
CA LEU A 65 -0.68 13.42 2.11
C LEU A 65 -0.96 11.95 1.79
N ASN A 66 -0.95 11.56 0.52
CA ASN A 66 -1.03 10.16 0.11
C ASN A 66 0.13 9.33 0.68
N GLY A 67 1.35 9.86 0.63
CA GLY A 67 2.51 9.26 1.29
C GLY A 67 2.30 9.06 2.80
N ALA A 68 1.75 10.06 3.49
CA ALA A 68 1.45 9.97 4.93
C ALA A 68 0.40 8.89 5.24
N PHE A 69 -0.63 8.75 4.40
CA PHE A 69 -1.59 7.65 4.52
C PHE A 69 -0.93 6.29 4.35
N ASN A 70 -0.01 6.13 3.38
CA ASN A 70 0.74 4.89 3.20
C ASN A 70 1.62 4.56 4.42
N VAL A 71 2.27 5.55 5.03
CA VAL A 71 3.02 5.35 6.29
C VAL A 71 2.11 4.86 7.41
N LEU A 72 0.95 5.51 7.58
CA LEU A 72 -0.02 5.13 8.62
C LEU A 72 -0.58 3.72 8.38
N LEU A 73 -0.99 3.41 7.16
CA LEU A 73 -1.53 2.10 6.79
C LEU A 73 -0.48 0.99 6.92
N GLY A 74 0.77 1.24 6.51
CA GLY A 74 1.88 0.31 6.69
C GLY A 74 2.14 0.02 8.17
N ALA A 75 2.27 1.07 9.00
CA ALA A 75 2.51 0.93 10.43
C ALA A 75 1.36 0.23 11.16
N VAL A 76 0.13 0.68 10.95
CA VAL A 76 -1.07 0.08 11.56
C VAL A 76 -1.25 -1.35 11.07
N GLY A 77 -1.06 -1.61 9.78
CA GLY A 77 -1.12 -2.95 9.18
C GLY A 77 -0.14 -3.91 9.84
N MET A 78 1.11 -3.50 10.04
CA MET A 78 2.11 -4.30 10.77
C MET A 78 1.67 -4.57 12.22
N ILE A 79 1.16 -3.56 12.92
CA ILE A 79 0.66 -3.73 14.30
C ILE A 79 -0.50 -4.73 14.33
N VAL A 80 -1.45 -4.61 13.40
CA VAL A 80 -2.61 -5.51 13.29
C VAL A 80 -2.13 -6.93 13.00
N VAL A 81 -1.17 -7.13 12.07
CA VAL A 81 -0.57 -8.44 11.80
C VAL A 81 0.08 -8.99 13.07
N ILE A 82 0.93 -8.23 13.77
CA ILE A 82 1.58 -8.70 15.01
C ILE A 82 0.54 -9.09 16.07
N ARG A 83 -0.51 -8.27 16.24
CA ARG A 83 -1.57 -8.50 17.24
C ARG A 83 -2.49 -9.65 16.84
N SER A 84 -2.75 -9.86 15.56
CA SER A 84 -3.63 -10.93 15.07
C SER A 84 -3.06 -12.30 15.41
N PHE A 85 -1.76 -12.52 15.25
CA PHE A 85 -1.12 -13.79 15.62
C PHE A 85 -1.04 -14.03 17.13
N ARG A 86 -1.06 -12.96 17.94
CA ARG A 86 -1.14 -13.06 19.42
C ARG A 86 -2.55 -13.37 19.89
N LEU A 87 -3.55 -12.68 19.33
CA LEU A 87 -4.94 -12.72 19.80
C LEU A 87 -5.80 -13.79 19.10
N LYS A 88 -5.40 -14.22 17.90
CA LYS A 88 -6.08 -15.23 17.05
C LYS A 88 -7.58 -14.99 16.86
N LYS A 89 -8.02 -13.72 16.89
CA LYS A 89 -9.42 -13.35 16.70
C LYS A 89 -9.75 -13.26 15.21
N LYS A 90 -10.88 -13.86 14.80
CA LYS A 90 -11.34 -13.86 13.39
C LYS A 90 -11.50 -12.48 12.78
N TRP A 91 -11.99 -11.49 13.53
CA TRP A 91 -12.19 -10.14 13.02
C TRP A 91 -10.86 -9.45 12.67
N LEU A 92 -9.75 -9.75 13.36
CA LEU A 92 -8.43 -9.22 13.02
C LEU A 92 -7.95 -9.74 11.67
N PHE A 93 -8.27 -10.99 11.32
CA PHE A 93 -7.96 -11.54 10.01
C PHE A 93 -8.72 -10.80 8.89
N TRP A 94 -10.00 -10.51 9.11
CA TRP A 94 -10.79 -9.72 8.15
C TRP A 94 -10.26 -8.30 7.98
N ILE A 95 -9.76 -7.67 9.05
CA ILE A 95 -9.10 -6.37 8.93
C ILE A 95 -7.84 -6.46 8.07
N ILE A 96 -7.03 -7.50 8.22
CA ILE A 96 -5.82 -7.67 7.39
C ILE A 96 -6.21 -7.83 5.91
N ILE A 97 -7.25 -8.61 5.61
CA ILE A 97 -7.78 -8.74 4.24
C ILE A 97 -8.22 -7.38 3.72
N LEU A 98 -9.08 -6.68 4.46
CA LEU A 98 -9.65 -5.41 4.02
C LEU A 98 -8.55 -4.36 3.78
N ALA A 99 -7.55 -4.29 4.68
CA ALA A 99 -6.42 -3.40 4.53
C ALA A 99 -5.57 -3.73 3.29
N ASN A 100 -5.35 -5.02 3.00
CA ASN A 100 -4.62 -5.42 1.79
C ASN A 100 -5.39 -5.11 0.52
N ILE A 101 -6.70 -5.38 0.48
CA ILE A 101 -7.53 -5.09 -0.69
C ILE A 101 -7.57 -3.58 -0.92
N LEU A 102 -7.92 -2.79 0.09
CA LEU A 102 -8.04 -1.33 -0.09
C LEU A 102 -6.70 -0.68 -0.38
N GLY A 103 -5.63 -1.13 0.28
CA GLY A 103 -4.29 -0.55 0.14
C GLY A 103 -3.67 -0.78 -1.24
N TYR A 104 -4.01 -1.88 -1.93
CA TYR A 104 -3.46 -2.20 -3.26
C TYR A 104 -4.44 -1.95 -4.39
N LEU A 105 -5.72 -2.21 -4.20
CA LEU A 105 -6.70 -2.08 -5.29
C LEU A 105 -6.91 -0.61 -5.66
N ALA A 106 -6.87 0.30 -4.69
CA ALA A 106 -7.02 1.74 -4.94
C ALA A 106 -5.91 2.31 -5.85
N PRO A 107 -4.60 2.17 -5.53
CA PRO A 107 -3.54 2.65 -6.41
C PRO A 107 -3.54 1.92 -7.75
N MET A 108 -3.69 0.59 -7.78
CA MET A 108 -3.78 -0.15 -9.05
C MET A 108 -4.91 0.34 -9.97
N THR A 109 -6.08 0.66 -9.40
CA THR A 109 -7.21 1.19 -10.18
C THR A 109 -6.89 2.60 -10.70
N PHE A 110 -6.24 3.42 -9.88
CA PHE A 110 -5.80 4.75 -10.29
C PHE A 110 -4.78 4.70 -11.45
N ASP A 111 -3.79 3.82 -11.35
CA ASP A 111 -2.76 3.63 -12.37
C ASP A 111 -3.35 3.08 -13.68
N GLN A 112 -4.30 2.15 -13.58
CA GLN A 112 -5.06 1.65 -14.73
C GLN A 112 -5.87 2.76 -15.43
N ILE A 113 -6.54 3.63 -14.66
CA ILE A 113 -7.32 4.74 -15.22
C ILE A 113 -6.43 5.78 -15.90
N THR A 114 -5.26 6.06 -15.31
CA THR A 114 -4.29 7.02 -15.85
C THR A 114 -3.44 6.42 -17.00
N GLY A 115 -3.54 5.11 -17.23
CA GLY A 115 -2.86 4.41 -18.32
C GLY A 115 -1.37 4.18 -18.05
N VAL A 116 -0.93 4.31 -16.80
CA VAL A 116 0.48 4.19 -16.42
C VAL A 116 0.67 2.80 -15.82
N ILE A 117 1.22 1.87 -16.63
CA ILE A 117 1.73 0.60 -16.12
C ILE A 117 3.24 0.60 -16.37
N ARG A 118 4.01 0.86 -15.33
CA ARG A 118 5.47 0.86 -15.31
C ARG A 118 5.96 -0.18 -14.30
N TYR A 119 7.25 -0.12 -13.98
CA TYR A 119 7.88 -1.05 -13.05
C TYR A 119 7.31 -1.00 -11.62
N PRO A 120 6.97 0.16 -11.03
CA PRO A 120 6.36 0.22 -9.69
C PRO A 120 5.05 -0.56 -9.59
N GLU A 121 4.19 -0.47 -10.60
CA GLU A 121 2.87 -1.08 -10.66
C GLU A 121 2.99 -2.61 -10.75
N ILE A 122 3.98 -3.11 -11.52
CA ILE A 122 4.28 -4.55 -11.56
C ILE A 122 4.72 -5.04 -10.17
N ILE A 123 5.56 -4.27 -9.47
CA ILE A 123 5.99 -4.61 -8.11
C ILE A 123 4.78 -4.65 -7.17
N GLU A 124 3.88 -3.66 -7.24
CA GLU A 124 2.66 -3.64 -6.45
C GLU A 124 1.78 -4.87 -6.69
N ILE A 125 1.58 -5.26 -7.96
CA ILE A 125 0.80 -6.45 -8.32
C ILE A 125 1.43 -7.71 -7.72
N VAL A 126 2.75 -7.86 -7.84
CA VAL A 126 3.49 -9.00 -7.30
C VAL A 126 3.37 -9.07 -5.78
N VAL A 127 3.57 -7.94 -5.08
CA VAL A 127 3.44 -7.88 -3.60
C VAL A 127 2.01 -8.17 -3.16
N PHE A 128 1.01 -7.67 -3.89
CA PHE A 128 -0.39 -7.95 -3.61
C PHE A 128 -0.71 -9.43 -3.75
N VAL A 129 -0.29 -10.08 -4.85
CA VAL A 129 -0.48 -11.52 -5.07
C VAL A 129 0.19 -12.34 -3.96
N PHE A 130 1.43 -12.02 -3.59
CA PHE A 130 2.10 -12.69 -2.47
C PHE A 130 1.35 -12.51 -1.14
N SER A 131 0.75 -11.35 -0.92
CA SER A 131 -0.04 -11.07 0.27
C SER A 131 -1.34 -11.87 0.30
N LEU A 132 -2.02 -12.04 -0.84
CA LEU A 132 -3.19 -12.91 -0.96
C LEU A 132 -2.82 -14.38 -0.69
N VAL A 133 -1.72 -14.87 -1.24
CA VAL A 133 -1.22 -16.23 -0.97
C VAL A 133 -0.90 -16.40 0.51
N ALA A 134 -0.24 -15.42 1.12
CA ALA A 134 0.06 -15.44 2.55
C ALA A 134 -1.22 -15.49 3.40
N LEU A 135 -2.26 -14.71 3.05
CA LEU A 135 -3.55 -14.72 3.71
C LEU A 135 -4.23 -16.09 3.67
N ILE A 136 -4.20 -16.77 2.51
CA ILE A 136 -4.73 -18.13 2.35
C ILE A 136 -3.99 -19.12 3.26
N ILE A 137 -2.65 -19.03 3.31
CA ILE A 137 -1.82 -19.92 4.12
C ILE A 137 -2.11 -19.78 5.62
N ILE A 138 -2.37 -18.55 6.10
CA ILE A 138 -2.56 -18.29 7.54
C ILE A 138 -4.01 -18.46 8.00
N TRP A 139 -4.99 -18.49 7.07
CA TRP A 139 -6.42 -18.67 7.37
C TRP A 139 -6.74 -19.80 8.36
N PRO A 140 -6.13 -21.00 8.29
CA PRO A 140 -6.40 -22.08 9.24
C PRO A 140 -6.11 -21.72 10.70
N GLU A 141 -5.20 -20.78 10.97
CA GLU A 141 -4.90 -20.32 12.34
C GLU A 141 -6.05 -19.51 12.95
N PHE A 142 -6.84 -18.84 12.11
CA PHE A 142 -7.96 -18.00 12.53
C PHE A 142 -9.31 -18.74 12.46
N ARG A 143 -9.39 -19.87 11.75
CA ARG A 143 -10.64 -20.66 11.64
C ARG A 143 -10.98 -21.45 12.92
N LYS A 144 -9.97 -21.92 13.67
CA LYS A 144 -10.17 -22.73 14.88
C LYS A 144 -11.05 -21.96 15.89
N LYS A 145 -12.11 -22.61 16.38
CA LYS A 145 -13.04 -22.01 17.35
C LYS A 145 -12.22 -21.50 18.54
N SER A 146 -12.39 -20.22 18.89
CA SER A 146 -12.14 -19.78 20.26
C SER A 146 -13.11 -20.58 21.13
N LEU A 147 -12.59 -21.60 21.80
CA LEU A 147 -13.25 -22.19 22.97
C LEU A 147 -13.34 -21.10 24.05
#